data_AF-A0A6G2B9E2-F1
#
_entry.id   AF-A0A6G2B9E2-F1
#
_cell.length_a   1.000
_cell.length_b   1.000
_cell.length_c   1.000
_cell.angle_alpha   90.00
_cell.angle_beta   90.00
_cell.angle_gamma   90.00
#
_symmetry.space_group_name_H-M   'P 1'
#
loop_
_entity.id
_entity.type
_entity.pdbx_description
1 polymer ?
#
loop_
_entity_poly.entity_id
_entity_poly.type
_entity_poly.pdbx_seq_one_letter_code
_entity_poly.pdbx_strand_id
1 'polypeptide(L)'
;MKGLLLRLSALDADAATAVRVIAHFEALLGGGPDPATLARSTAGLAGCPAGLELPDGRAARFGPDGAALPGAPAHVSGRVGLEPAGRVWLERPGVPGPFDELVLEWMAIAARVLAGRPRQTRPPRAADPALVELVLSGREDAADRARALRLLGLDPAVPLRVVAVTGGPGADPGVEAVALLGRGAVRGAVRVARVGALGAVLVQRPDGAPEDPAGAKGADAGPTTRAASPTAELRAAVRERARDRSAGRAHGLGDGPSPGRGVRVGVGGATDPLDACASWRQARAALRFTAPGTPEEAVADHDELGPVALLADIPVTRLRGQADVRRLAELARGAGGGGGQGADLLAALAAFCRTGSLRQAAAGLHLHHSSVAARLAHVEKGTGWRLRDPQDRFRAHLALYALRLIDTGTDTGDAVGAGTGTG
;
A
#
# COMPACT_ATOMS: atom_id res chain seq x y z
N MET A 1 -56.14 1.15 11.61
CA MET A 1 -55.62 2.25 10.76
C MET A 1 -54.84 3.33 11.54
N LYS A 2 -55.30 3.83 12.71
CA LYS A 2 -54.59 4.88 13.49
C LYS A 2 -53.14 4.52 13.90
N GLY A 3 -52.86 3.28 14.30
CA GLY A 3 -51.50 2.87 14.72
C GLY A 3 -50.47 2.77 13.59
N LEU A 4 -50.92 2.58 12.34
CA LEU A 4 -50.05 2.48 11.17
C LEU A 4 -49.65 3.88 10.65
N LEU A 5 -50.58 4.84 10.75
CA LEU A 5 -50.32 6.26 10.48
C LEU A 5 -49.34 6.87 11.49
N LEU A 6 -49.45 6.53 12.78
CA LEU A 6 -48.51 6.96 13.82
C LEU A 6 -47.09 6.40 13.61
N ARG A 7 -46.97 5.16 13.11
CA ARG A 7 -45.67 4.57 12.76
C ARG A 7 -45.07 5.17 11.49
N LEU A 8 -45.89 5.46 10.48
CA LEU A 8 -45.42 6.14 9.27
C LEU A 8 -44.97 7.58 9.57
N SER A 9 -45.71 8.32 10.40
CA SER A 9 -45.32 9.67 10.83
C SER A 9 -44.07 9.67 11.71
N ALA A 10 -43.88 8.64 12.54
CA ALA A 10 -42.64 8.47 13.31
C ALA A 10 -41.44 8.15 12.39
N LEU A 11 -41.61 7.26 11.41
CA LEU A 11 -40.59 6.97 10.39
C LEU A 11 -40.20 8.21 9.57
N ASP A 12 -41.18 9.02 9.18
CA ASP A 12 -40.94 10.27 8.43
C ASP A 12 -40.23 11.32 9.30
N ALA A 13 -40.61 11.42 10.59
CA ALA A 13 -39.94 12.29 11.55
C ALA A 13 -38.49 11.85 11.85
N ASP A 14 -38.23 10.54 11.94
CA ASP A 14 -36.90 9.98 12.16
C ASP A 14 -36.00 10.16 10.93
N ALA A 15 -36.53 9.93 9.73
CA ALA A 15 -35.83 10.18 8.47
C ALA A 15 -35.50 11.66 8.30
N ALA A 16 -36.46 12.56 8.58
CA ALA A 16 -36.22 14.01 8.57
C ALA A 16 -35.15 14.41 9.61
N THR A 17 -35.09 13.74 10.75
CA THR A 17 -34.06 13.99 11.78
C THR A 17 -32.68 13.52 11.31
N ALA A 18 -32.57 12.34 10.70
CA ALA A 18 -31.31 11.86 10.12
C ALA A 18 -30.77 12.80 9.03
N VAL A 19 -31.63 13.28 8.13
CA VAL A 19 -31.24 14.25 7.08
C VAL A 19 -30.76 15.56 7.69
N ARG A 20 -31.38 16.05 8.76
CA ARG A 20 -30.93 17.26 9.47
C ARG A 20 -29.55 17.08 10.10
N VAL A 21 -29.26 15.91 10.67
CA VAL A 21 -27.93 15.59 11.21
C VAL A 21 -26.87 15.66 10.10
N ILE A 22 -27.16 15.06 8.94
CA ILE A 22 -26.24 15.09 7.78
C ILE A 22 -26.01 16.52 7.31
N ALA A 23 -27.08 17.26 7.04
CA ALA A 23 -27.00 18.65 6.56
C ALA A 23 -26.24 19.57 7.54
N HIS A 24 -26.38 19.32 8.84
CA HIS A 24 -25.65 20.05 9.88
C HIS A 24 -24.13 19.87 9.75
N PHE A 25 -23.65 18.63 9.59
CA PHE A 25 -22.22 18.36 9.42
C PHE A 25 -21.69 18.82 8.07
N GLU A 26 -22.48 18.72 6.98
CA GLU A 26 -22.10 19.28 5.68
C GLU A 26 -21.95 20.81 5.74
N ALA A 27 -22.86 21.51 6.41
CA ALA A 27 -22.77 22.95 6.62
C ALA A 27 -21.53 23.34 7.45
N LEU A 28 -21.24 22.58 8.51
CA LEU A 28 -20.00 22.75 9.29
C LEU A 28 -18.78 22.59 8.39
N LEU A 29 -18.73 21.52 7.59
CA LEU A 29 -17.62 21.23 6.67
C LEU A 29 -17.41 22.33 5.62
N GLY A 30 -18.48 22.93 5.11
CA GLY A 30 -18.41 24.04 4.15
C GLY A 30 -17.74 25.30 4.70
N GLY A 31 -17.73 25.49 6.03
CA GLY A 31 -17.15 26.65 6.71
C GLY A 31 -15.71 26.48 7.21
N GLY A 32 -15.11 25.29 7.08
CA GLY A 32 -13.78 24.99 7.62
C GLY A 32 -13.72 25.08 9.15
N PRO A 33 -14.42 24.20 9.88
CA PRO A 33 -14.58 24.35 11.33
C PRO A 33 -13.26 24.10 12.06
N ASP A 34 -13.06 24.68 13.23
CA ASP A 34 -11.96 24.28 14.10
C ASP A 34 -12.41 23.13 15.05
N PRO A 35 -11.48 22.43 15.72
CA PRO A 35 -11.80 21.36 16.67
C PRO A 35 -12.82 21.76 17.75
N ALA A 36 -12.75 22.99 18.23
CA ALA A 36 -13.65 23.49 19.27
C ALA A 36 -15.07 23.69 18.73
N THR A 37 -15.21 24.20 17.50
CA THR A 37 -16.48 24.42 16.82
C THR A 37 -17.15 23.09 16.51
N LEU A 38 -16.40 22.10 16.02
CA LEU A 38 -16.95 20.76 15.77
C LEU A 38 -17.45 20.10 17.08
N ALA A 39 -16.63 20.06 18.13
CA ALA A 39 -17.03 19.48 19.41
C ALA A 39 -18.23 20.20 20.05
N ARG A 40 -18.22 21.55 20.08
CA ARG A 40 -19.32 22.36 20.62
C ARG A 40 -20.62 22.17 19.85
N SER A 41 -20.53 22.16 18.52
CA SER A 41 -21.69 22.00 17.66
C SER A 41 -22.28 20.60 17.76
N THR A 42 -21.43 19.56 17.84
CA THR A 42 -21.89 18.19 18.08
C THR A 42 -22.52 18.03 19.47
N ALA A 43 -21.98 18.66 20.52
CA ALA A 43 -22.57 18.61 21.86
C ALA A 43 -23.98 19.23 21.89
N GLY A 44 -24.17 20.37 21.21
CA GLY A 44 -25.48 21.00 21.05
C GLY A 44 -26.47 20.14 20.26
N LEU A 45 -26.02 19.53 19.15
CA LEU A 45 -26.85 18.65 18.31
C LEU A 45 -27.26 17.37 19.06
N ALA A 46 -26.34 16.75 19.80
CA ALA A 46 -26.59 15.50 20.53
C ALA A 46 -27.30 15.71 21.88
N GLY A 47 -27.35 16.95 22.38
CA GLY A 47 -27.92 17.28 23.69
C GLY A 47 -27.17 16.64 24.86
N CYS A 48 -25.90 16.28 24.67
CA CYS A 48 -25.03 15.73 25.71
C CYS A 48 -23.57 16.15 25.46
N PRO A 49 -22.66 16.02 26.44
CA PRO A 49 -21.27 16.38 26.20
C PRO A 49 -20.66 15.55 25.08
N ALA A 50 -19.87 16.22 24.24
CA ALA A 50 -19.17 15.62 23.12
C ALA A 50 -17.72 16.06 23.12
N GLY A 51 -16.84 15.21 22.62
CA GLY A 51 -15.45 15.56 22.48
C GLY A 51 -14.75 14.85 21.34
N LEU A 52 -13.59 15.38 21.02
CA LEU A 52 -12.69 14.83 20.03
C LEU A 52 -11.24 15.02 20.43
N GLU A 53 -10.43 14.10 19.96
CA GLU A 53 -8.97 14.13 20.05
C GLU A 53 -8.44 13.80 18.66
N LEU A 54 -7.71 14.75 18.08
CA LEU A 54 -7.09 14.59 16.77
C LEU A 54 -5.70 13.95 16.90
N PRO A 55 -5.19 13.33 15.82
CA PRO A 55 -3.86 12.70 15.82
C PRO A 55 -2.69 13.66 16.13
N ASP A 56 -2.90 14.97 15.98
CA ASP A 56 -1.89 16.00 16.27
C ASP A 56 -1.93 16.51 17.72
N GLY A 57 -2.70 15.86 18.60
CA GLY A 57 -2.85 16.18 20.02
C GLY A 57 -3.84 17.30 20.31
N ARG A 58 -4.44 17.94 19.29
CA ARG A 58 -5.54 18.90 19.51
C ARG A 58 -6.76 18.14 20.02
N ALA A 59 -7.24 18.53 21.19
CA ALA A 59 -8.44 17.97 21.80
C ALA A 59 -9.43 19.08 22.18
N ALA A 60 -10.71 18.77 22.11
CA ALA A 60 -11.79 19.65 22.50
C ALA A 60 -12.92 18.84 23.12
N ARG A 61 -13.51 19.34 24.19
CA ARG A 61 -14.64 18.72 24.90
C ARG A 61 -15.59 19.81 25.33
N PHE A 62 -16.86 19.67 25.00
CA PHE A 62 -17.89 20.68 25.23
C PHE A 62 -19.18 20.06 25.76
N GLY A 63 -19.87 20.79 26.63
CA GLY A 63 -21.23 20.49 27.08
C GLY A 63 -22.30 20.94 26.07
N PRO A 64 -23.53 20.46 26.22
CA PRO A 64 -24.65 20.83 25.33
C PRO A 64 -25.07 22.30 25.44
N ASP A 65 -24.68 22.96 26.54
CA ASP A 65 -24.80 24.40 26.77
C ASP A 65 -23.72 25.22 26.04
N GLY A 66 -22.77 24.55 25.38
CA GLY A 66 -21.65 25.17 24.67
C GLY A 66 -20.46 25.51 25.57
N ALA A 67 -20.47 25.13 26.85
CA ALA A 67 -19.36 25.34 27.77
C ALA A 67 -18.21 24.35 27.49
N ALA A 68 -16.96 24.83 27.52
CA ALA A 68 -15.79 23.97 27.44
C ALA A 68 -15.65 23.17 28.74
N LEU A 69 -15.45 21.86 28.64
CA LEU A 69 -15.30 20.98 29.80
C LEU A 69 -13.83 20.59 29.99
N PRO A 70 -13.27 20.73 31.20
CA PRO A 70 -11.89 20.38 31.47
C PRO A 70 -11.69 18.86 31.62
N GLY A 71 -10.47 18.41 31.34
CA GLY A 71 -10.04 17.03 31.62
C GLY A 71 -10.67 15.95 30.75
N ALA A 72 -10.29 14.71 31.04
CA ALA A 72 -10.79 13.52 30.35
C ALA A 72 -12.27 13.24 30.69
N PRO A 73 -13.04 12.63 29.78
CA PRO A 73 -14.41 12.22 30.08
C PRO A 73 -14.41 11.18 31.21
N ALA A 74 -15.28 11.38 32.21
CA ALA A 74 -15.47 10.40 33.29
C ALA A 74 -16.26 9.17 32.80
N HIS A 75 -17.11 9.35 31.80
CA HIS A 75 -17.90 8.31 31.16
C HIS A 75 -18.04 8.60 29.66
N VAL A 76 -17.99 7.56 28.82
CA VAL A 76 -18.18 7.65 27.37
C VAL A 76 -19.28 6.68 26.96
N SER A 77 -20.38 7.20 26.42
CA SER A 77 -21.54 6.42 25.99
C SER A 77 -21.37 5.82 24.59
N GLY A 78 -20.53 6.42 23.75
CA GLY A 78 -20.18 5.93 22.42
C GLY A 78 -18.95 6.62 21.86
N ARG A 79 -18.18 5.91 21.01
CA ARG A 79 -16.93 6.42 20.42
C ARG A 79 -16.65 5.85 19.03
N VAL A 80 -15.98 6.62 18.19
CA VAL A 80 -15.44 6.18 16.89
C VAL A 80 -13.97 6.59 16.78
N GLY A 81 -13.12 5.67 16.32
CA GLY A 81 -11.69 5.91 16.12
C GLY A 81 -11.38 6.69 14.82
N LEU A 82 -10.40 7.58 14.91
CA LEU A 82 -9.83 8.34 13.78
C LEU A 82 -8.46 7.74 13.43
N GLU A 83 -8.42 6.60 12.75
CA GLU A 83 -7.15 5.95 12.35
C GLU A 83 -6.18 6.95 11.66
N PRO A 84 -4.87 6.95 12.00
CA PRO A 84 -4.16 6.02 12.88
C PRO A 84 -4.16 6.38 14.38
N ALA A 85 -4.62 7.57 14.75
CA ALA A 85 -4.67 8.00 16.13
C ALA A 85 -5.72 9.11 16.29
N GLY A 86 -6.44 9.08 17.41
CA GLY A 86 -7.51 10.02 17.70
C GLY A 86 -8.88 9.34 17.77
N ARG A 87 -9.85 10.08 18.28
CA ARG A 87 -11.20 9.58 18.52
C ARG A 87 -12.19 10.73 18.59
N VAL A 88 -13.45 10.40 18.34
CA VAL A 88 -14.62 11.23 18.68
C VAL A 88 -15.49 10.45 19.65
N TRP A 89 -16.18 11.14 20.56
CA TRP A 89 -17.02 10.49 21.56
C TRP A 89 -18.20 11.35 22.02
N LEU A 90 -19.19 10.68 22.62
CA LEU A 90 -20.34 11.26 23.33
C LEU A 90 -20.37 10.78 24.79
N GLU A 91 -20.98 11.57 25.68
CA GLU A 91 -21.05 11.32 27.13
C GLU A 91 -22.50 11.40 27.64
N ARG A 92 -23.40 10.63 27.03
CA ARG A 92 -24.82 10.65 27.39
C ARG A 92 -25.05 9.98 28.77
N PRO A 93 -25.87 10.58 29.66
CA PRO A 93 -26.34 9.88 30.84
C PRO A 93 -27.43 8.87 30.43
N GLY A 94 -27.16 7.57 30.56
CA GLY A 94 -28.14 6.51 30.30
C GLY A 94 -28.00 5.82 28.95
N VAL A 95 -29.13 5.38 28.37
CA VAL A 95 -29.16 4.61 27.11
C VAL A 95 -28.78 5.50 25.93
N PRO A 96 -27.97 5.02 24.96
CA PRO A 96 -27.68 5.75 23.73
C PRO A 96 -28.94 6.22 23.01
N GLY A 97 -28.88 7.44 22.47
CA GLY A 97 -29.95 8.00 21.64
C GLY A 97 -30.02 7.31 20.27
N PRO A 98 -31.20 7.33 19.60
CA PRO A 98 -31.41 6.62 18.34
C PRO A 98 -30.53 7.09 17.17
N PHE A 99 -29.94 8.29 17.27
CA PHE A 99 -29.07 8.87 16.24
C PHE A 99 -27.61 9.02 16.70
N ASP A 100 -27.24 8.53 17.89
CA ASP A 100 -25.88 8.70 18.43
C ASP A 100 -24.82 8.07 17.52
N GLU A 101 -25.13 6.92 16.91
CA GLU A 101 -24.25 6.26 15.93
C GLU A 101 -24.04 7.12 14.68
N LEU A 102 -25.11 7.68 14.11
CA LEU A 102 -25.04 8.55 12.94
C LEU A 102 -24.28 9.85 13.24
N VAL A 103 -24.52 10.44 14.41
CA VAL A 103 -23.81 11.64 14.88
C VAL A 103 -22.31 11.34 15.04
N LEU A 104 -21.95 10.21 15.65
CA LEU A 104 -20.56 9.79 15.82
C LEU A 104 -19.87 9.50 14.48
N GLU A 105 -20.58 8.87 13.53
CA GLU A 105 -20.08 8.60 12.19
C GLU A 105 -19.75 9.91 11.45
N TRP A 106 -20.70 10.84 11.39
CA TRP A 106 -20.49 12.12 10.71
C TRP A 106 -19.50 13.02 11.43
N MET A 107 -19.47 13.00 12.76
CA MET A 107 -18.44 13.69 13.53
C MET A 107 -17.06 13.12 13.24
N ALA A 108 -16.93 11.80 13.06
CA ALA A 108 -15.66 11.18 12.68
C ALA A 108 -15.23 11.56 11.26
N ILE A 109 -16.17 11.64 10.31
CA ILE A 109 -15.91 12.15 8.95
C ILE A 109 -15.41 13.60 9.02
N ALA A 110 -16.10 14.46 9.75
CA ALA A 110 -15.71 15.86 9.90
C ALA A 110 -14.35 16.01 10.59
N ALA A 111 -14.10 15.26 11.67
CA ALA A 111 -12.83 15.27 12.39
C ALA A 111 -11.66 14.79 11.52
N ARG A 112 -11.88 13.81 10.62
CA ARG A 112 -10.88 13.39 9.61
C ARG A 112 -10.55 14.50 8.62
N VAL A 113 -11.54 15.31 8.22
CA VAL A 113 -11.30 16.49 7.38
C VAL A 113 -10.50 17.55 8.16
N LEU A 114 -10.81 17.77 9.44
CA LEU A 114 -10.11 18.73 10.32
C LEU A 114 -8.68 18.35 10.70
N ALA A 115 -8.42 17.05 10.82
CA ALA A 115 -7.07 16.52 10.96
C ALA A 115 -6.20 16.87 9.73
N GLY A 116 -6.82 17.29 8.63
CA GLY A 116 -6.23 17.31 7.30
C GLY A 116 -6.01 15.89 6.80
N ARG A 117 -5.77 15.72 5.49
CA ARG A 117 -5.11 14.49 5.03
C ARG A 117 -3.91 14.24 5.94
N PRO A 118 -3.66 12.99 6.39
CA PRO A 118 -2.61 12.67 7.36
C PRO A 118 -1.39 13.52 7.06
N ARG A 119 -1.08 14.44 8.00
CA ARG A 119 -0.04 15.44 7.81
C ARG A 119 1.21 14.69 7.36
N GLN A 120 1.66 15.08 6.17
CA GLN A 120 2.89 14.65 5.54
C GLN A 120 3.97 14.46 6.62
N THR A 121 4.41 13.21 6.84
CA THR A 121 5.84 13.02 7.09
C THR A 121 6.54 13.81 6.00
N ARG A 122 7.40 14.76 6.41
CA ARG A 122 8.23 15.63 5.56
C ARG A 122 8.41 15.02 4.16
N PRO A 123 8.15 15.75 3.06
CA PRO A 123 8.25 15.18 1.73
C PRO A 123 9.58 14.40 1.61
N PRO A 124 9.56 13.16 1.08
CA PRO A 124 10.73 12.32 1.00
C PRO A 124 11.85 13.14 0.37
N ARG A 125 12.87 13.44 1.19
CA ARG A 125 13.97 14.29 0.74
C ARG A 125 14.80 13.47 -0.24
N ALA A 126 15.05 14.05 -1.41
CA ALA A 126 16.19 13.64 -2.22
C ALA A 126 17.42 13.71 -1.30
N ALA A 127 18.02 12.56 -1.04
CA ALA A 127 19.24 12.42 -0.30
C ALA A 127 20.43 12.52 -1.26
N ASP A 128 21.59 12.83 -0.70
CA ASP A 128 22.85 12.71 -1.44
C ASP A 128 23.06 11.26 -1.89
N PRO A 129 23.15 10.98 -3.20
CA PRO A 129 23.41 9.64 -3.70
C PRO A 129 24.67 8.99 -3.14
N ALA A 130 25.74 9.76 -2.90
CA ALA A 130 26.99 9.22 -2.39
C ALA A 130 26.85 8.67 -0.97
N LEU A 131 26.08 9.37 -0.12
CA LEU A 131 25.79 8.90 1.24
C LEU A 131 24.90 7.65 1.23
N VAL A 132 23.91 7.57 0.32
CA VAL A 132 23.08 6.38 0.19
C VAL A 132 23.89 5.20 -0.33
N GLU A 133 24.75 5.39 -1.34
CA GLU A 133 25.63 4.34 -1.85
C GLU A 133 26.60 3.82 -0.76
N LEU A 134 27.15 4.71 0.05
CA LEU A 134 27.98 4.36 1.20
C LEU A 134 27.21 3.47 2.20
N VAL A 135 25.98 3.85 2.58
CA VAL A 135 25.12 3.02 3.46
C VAL A 135 24.83 1.65 2.86
N LEU A 136 24.60 1.57 1.54
CA LEU A 136 24.23 0.33 0.87
C LEU A 136 25.43 -0.57 0.51
N SER A 137 26.66 -0.09 0.68
CA SER A 137 27.88 -0.82 0.30
C SER A 137 28.34 -1.78 1.41
N GLY A 138 28.38 -3.08 1.11
CA GLY A 138 28.94 -4.08 2.01
C GLY A 138 30.47 -4.10 2.08
N ARG A 139 31.17 -3.25 1.32
CA ARG A 139 32.64 -3.20 1.27
C ARG A 139 33.25 -2.12 2.16
N GLU A 140 32.45 -1.12 2.56
CA GLU A 140 32.92 0.03 3.32
C GLU A 140 32.96 -0.29 4.82
N ASP A 141 33.63 0.52 5.63
CA ASP A 141 33.72 0.30 7.07
C ASP A 141 32.38 0.59 7.78
N ALA A 142 32.12 -0.12 8.89
CA ALA A 142 30.90 0.06 9.67
C ALA A 142 30.78 1.48 10.27
N ALA A 143 31.90 2.10 10.66
CA ALA A 143 31.93 3.47 11.19
C ALA A 143 31.54 4.50 10.11
N ASP A 144 32.01 4.31 8.87
CA ASP A 144 31.66 5.19 7.75
C ASP A 144 30.18 5.07 7.38
N ARG A 145 29.63 3.84 7.36
CA ARG A 145 28.19 3.63 7.17
C ARG A 145 27.36 4.26 8.29
N ALA A 146 27.78 4.09 9.55
CA ALA A 146 27.12 4.72 10.70
C ALA A 146 27.13 6.26 10.59
N ARG A 147 28.25 6.84 10.13
CA ARG A 147 28.36 8.28 9.89
C ARG A 147 27.43 8.73 8.76
N ALA A 148 27.37 7.98 7.66
CA ALA A 148 26.49 8.27 6.54
C ALA A 148 25.01 8.24 6.93
N LEU A 149 24.58 7.23 7.72
CA LEU A 149 23.23 7.16 8.27
C LEU A 149 22.88 8.43 9.08
N ARG A 150 23.78 8.86 9.98
CA ARG A 150 23.56 10.08 10.78
C ARG A 150 23.51 11.34 9.91
N LEU A 151 24.35 11.45 8.88
CA LEU A 151 24.31 12.57 7.92
C LEU A 151 23.01 12.60 7.10
N LEU A 152 22.45 11.42 6.82
CA LEU A 152 21.12 11.27 6.24
C LEU A 152 20.00 11.55 7.24
N GLY A 153 20.29 11.76 8.52
CA GLY A 153 19.30 11.93 9.59
C GLY A 153 18.50 10.66 9.85
N LEU A 154 19.15 9.51 9.71
CA LEU A 154 18.69 8.17 10.09
C LEU A 154 19.42 7.74 11.37
N ASP A 155 18.75 6.96 12.21
CA ASP A 155 19.30 6.49 13.48
C ASP A 155 19.98 5.11 13.29
N PRO A 156 21.29 4.95 13.52
CA PRO A 156 21.95 3.67 13.35
C PRO A 156 21.46 2.57 14.31
N ALA A 157 20.64 2.88 15.32
CA ALA A 157 20.06 1.91 16.25
C ALA A 157 18.63 1.46 15.89
N VAL A 158 17.97 2.10 14.91
CA VAL A 158 16.58 1.80 14.54
C VAL A 158 16.53 0.92 13.29
N PRO A 159 15.84 -0.23 13.29
CA PRO A 159 15.77 -1.12 12.13
C PRO A 159 15.42 -0.40 10.83
N LEU A 160 16.11 -0.78 9.76
CA LEU A 160 16.01 -0.17 8.44
C LEU A 160 15.48 -1.18 7.44
N ARG A 161 14.57 -0.73 6.56
CA ARG A 161 14.21 -1.43 5.32
C ARG A 161 14.70 -0.62 4.13
N VAL A 162 15.20 -1.30 3.11
CA VAL A 162 15.53 -0.70 1.82
C VAL A 162 14.48 -1.11 0.79
N VAL A 163 14.03 -0.17 -0.03
CA VAL A 163 13.08 -0.40 -1.11
C VAL A 163 13.72 0.01 -2.43
N ALA A 164 13.63 -0.86 -3.43
CA ALA A 164 14.11 -0.65 -4.78
C ALA A 164 12.95 -0.27 -5.69
N VAL A 165 13.05 0.88 -6.35
CA VAL A 165 12.02 1.40 -7.26
C VAL A 165 12.59 1.50 -8.66
N THR A 166 11.80 1.07 -9.64
CA THR A 166 12.09 1.32 -11.06
C THR A 166 10.85 1.94 -11.73
N GLY A 167 11.09 2.90 -12.61
CA GLY A 167 10.09 3.51 -13.46
C GLY A 167 9.91 2.80 -14.79
N GLY A 168 9.07 3.38 -15.65
CA GLY A 168 9.00 3.04 -17.07
C GLY A 168 10.22 3.55 -17.84
N PRO A 169 10.39 3.16 -19.12
CA PRO A 169 11.48 3.63 -19.97
C PRO A 169 11.56 5.16 -19.98
N GLY A 170 12.76 5.70 -19.79
CA GLY A 170 13.02 7.15 -19.80
C GLY A 170 12.63 7.90 -18.51
N ALA A 171 12.00 7.24 -17.54
CA ALA A 171 11.71 7.86 -16.24
C ALA A 171 12.96 7.84 -15.34
N ASP A 172 13.24 8.96 -14.65
CA ASP A 172 14.26 8.94 -13.60
C ASP A 172 13.74 8.15 -12.39
N PRO A 173 14.43 7.07 -11.97
CA PRO A 173 13.91 6.17 -10.96
C PRO A 173 13.93 6.80 -9.54
N GLY A 174 14.78 7.81 -9.31
CA GLY A 174 14.77 8.61 -8.08
C GLY A 174 13.56 9.52 -8.02
N VAL A 175 13.23 10.21 -9.12
CA VAL A 175 12.00 11.01 -9.23
C VAL A 175 10.76 10.13 -9.09
N GLU A 176 10.75 8.95 -9.70
CA GLU A 176 9.66 8.00 -9.57
C GLU A 176 9.44 7.52 -8.14
N ALA A 177 10.53 7.25 -7.41
CA ALA A 177 10.49 6.91 -6.00
C ALA A 177 9.97 8.07 -5.15
N VAL A 178 10.46 9.29 -5.35
CA VAL A 178 9.96 10.49 -4.66
C VAL A 178 8.47 10.70 -4.95
N ALA A 179 8.04 10.57 -6.22
CA ALA A 179 6.65 10.74 -6.62
C ALA A 179 5.73 9.65 -6.05
N LEU A 180 6.21 8.40 -5.93
CA LEU A 180 5.49 7.32 -5.26
C LEU A 180 5.30 7.62 -3.76
N LEU A 181 6.30 8.24 -3.12
CA LEU A 181 6.36 8.46 -1.67
C LEU A 181 5.80 9.83 -1.23
N GLY A 182 5.69 10.79 -2.15
CA GLY A 182 5.40 12.22 -1.90
C GLY A 182 4.05 12.55 -1.27
N ARG A 183 3.16 11.57 -1.07
CA ARG A 183 1.85 11.73 -0.41
C ARG A 183 1.75 11.08 0.97
N GLY A 184 2.88 10.79 1.63
CA GLY A 184 2.86 10.07 2.91
C GLY A 184 2.59 8.57 2.73
N ALA A 185 2.93 8.04 1.56
CA ALA A 185 2.71 6.65 1.18
C ALA A 185 3.52 5.65 2.01
N VAL A 186 4.53 6.11 2.76
CA VAL A 186 5.23 5.27 3.73
C VAL A 186 5.43 6.05 5.02
N ARG A 187 5.04 5.46 6.16
CA ARG A 187 5.29 6.03 7.50
C ARG A 187 6.76 5.90 7.88
N GLY A 188 7.27 6.93 8.58
CA GLY A 188 8.62 6.95 9.14
C GLY A 188 9.58 7.92 8.45
N ALA A 189 10.86 7.83 8.81
CA ALA A 189 11.93 8.57 8.15
C ALA A 189 12.25 7.90 6.81
N VAL A 190 12.07 8.66 5.73
CA VAL A 190 12.28 8.19 4.35
C VAL A 190 13.37 9.01 3.69
N ARG A 191 14.34 8.34 3.05
CA ARG A 191 15.38 8.96 2.22
C ARG A 191 15.42 8.30 0.87
N VAL A 192 15.49 9.11 -0.19
CA VAL A 192 15.43 8.62 -1.56
C VAL A 192 16.66 9.11 -2.31
N ALA A 193 17.36 8.22 -2.98
CA ALA A 193 18.41 8.59 -3.93
C ALA A 193 18.41 7.65 -5.13
N ARG A 194 18.97 8.11 -6.24
CA ARG A 194 19.25 7.24 -7.39
C ARG A 194 20.53 6.47 -7.13
N VAL A 195 20.49 5.16 -7.34
CA VAL A 195 21.63 4.24 -7.26
C VAL A 195 21.66 3.42 -8.55
N GLY A 196 22.53 3.81 -9.47
CA GLY A 196 22.56 3.26 -10.83
C GLY A 196 21.24 3.48 -11.59
N ALA A 197 20.59 2.38 -11.98
CA ALA A 197 19.31 2.36 -12.70
C ALA A 197 18.07 2.31 -11.79
N LEU A 198 18.26 2.35 -10.47
CA LEU A 198 17.18 2.19 -9.49
C LEU A 198 17.07 3.41 -8.58
N GLY A 199 15.87 3.67 -8.06
CA GLY A 199 15.63 4.54 -6.92
C GLY A 199 15.76 3.70 -5.66
N ALA A 200 16.75 3.99 -4.84
CA ALA A 200 16.91 3.40 -3.52
C ALA A 200 16.17 4.25 -2.49
N VAL A 201 15.36 3.61 -1.67
CA VAL A 201 14.58 4.26 -0.63
C VAL A 201 14.92 3.60 0.71
N LEU A 202 15.47 4.38 1.64
CA LEU A 202 15.75 3.98 3.01
C LEU A 202 14.55 4.34 3.89
N VAL A 203 13.99 3.36 4.60
CA VAL A 203 12.79 3.53 5.44
C VAL A 203 13.12 3.08 6.87
N GLN A 204 13.06 4.02 7.82
CA GLN A 204 13.08 3.72 9.26
C GLN A 204 11.75 4.11 9.90
N ARG A 205 11.18 3.18 10.67
CA ARG A 205 9.97 3.44 11.43
C ARG A 205 10.30 3.55 12.92
N PRO A 206 9.72 4.53 13.64
CA PRO A 206 9.92 4.67 15.07
C PRO A 206 9.36 3.48 15.86
N ASP A 207 8.31 2.81 15.36
CA ASP A 207 7.71 1.63 15.99
C ASP A 207 8.36 0.34 15.47
N GLY A 208 9.64 0.16 15.78
CA GLY A 208 10.42 -1.02 15.42
C GLY A 208 10.34 -2.12 16.48
N ALA A 209 9.16 -2.72 16.70
CA ALA A 209 9.18 -4.10 17.21
C ALA A 209 9.58 -5.01 16.03
N PRO A 210 10.57 -5.90 16.17
CA PRO A 210 10.84 -6.88 15.14
C PRO A 210 9.55 -7.69 14.89
N GLU A 211 9.11 -7.74 13.64
CA GLU A 211 8.06 -8.66 13.22
C GLU A 211 8.65 -10.07 13.34
N ASP A 212 8.39 -10.70 14.47
CA ASP A 212 8.90 -12.02 14.83
C ASP A 212 8.54 -13.04 13.73
N PRO A 213 9.52 -13.69 13.08
CA PRO A 213 9.24 -14.59 11.96
C PRO A 213 8.74 -15.99 12.40
N ALA A 214 8.43 -16.20 13.67
CA ALA A 214 7.89 -17.47 14.16
C ALA A 214 6.78 -17.23 15.20
N GLY A 215 5.58 -17.73 14.94
CA GLY A 215 4.44 -17.61 15.83
C GLY A 215 4.68 -18.23 17.20
N ALA A 216 4.89 -17.38 18.21
CA ALA A 216 4.74 -17.76 19.61
C ALA A 216 3.27 -17.60 20.03
N LYS A 217 2.66 -18.73 20.39
CA LYS A 217 1.34 -18.79 21.02
C LYS A 217 1.35 -18.06 22.36
N GLY A 218 0.69 -16.91 22.42
CA GLY A 218 0.27 -16.27 23.66
C GLY A 218 -1.20 -15.91 23.53
N ALA A 219 -2.06 -16.61 24.27
CA ALA A 219 -3.47 -16.27 24.38
C ALA A 219 -3.61 -14.96 25.15
N ASP A 220 -4.58 -14.14 24.72
CA ASP A 220 -5.05 -12.90 25.34
C ASP A 220 -4.31 -11.61 24.99
N ALA A 221 -4.49 -11.16 23.75
CA ALA A 221 -4.36 -9.75 23.36
C ALA A 221 -5.55 -9.39 22.46
N GLY A 222 -6.35 -8.40 22.87
CA GLY A 222 -7.41 -7.80 22.05
C GLY A 222 -6.86 -7.25 20.72
N PRO A 223 -7.72 -6.81 19.78
CA PRO A 223 -7.30 -6.46 18.43
C PRO A 223 -6.39 -5.22 18.46
N THR A 224 -5.09 -5.44 18.56
CA THR A 224 -4.08 -4.43 18.27
C THR A 224 -4.15 -4.19 16.77
N THR A 225 -4.47 -2.96 16.38
CA THR A 225 -4.47 -2.52 14.99
C THR A 225 -3.03 -2.69 14.47
N ARG A 226 -2.75 -3.83 13.81
CA ARG A 226 -1.43 -4.12 13.23
C ARG A 226 -1.06 -2.93 12.34
N ALA A 227 -0.01 -2.19 12.71
CA ALA A 227 0.47 -1.09 11.88
C ALA A 227 0.69 -1.61 10.45
N ALA A 228 0.13 -0.93 9.45
CA ALA A 228 0.21 -1.40 8.07
C ALA A 228 1.69 -1.60 7.66
N SER A 229 2.05 -2.80 7.21
CA SER A 229 3.41 -3.08 6.70
C SER A 229 3.78 -2.08 5.58
N PRO A 230 5.05 -1.65 5.46
CA PRO A 230 5.49 -0.76 4.38
C PRO A 230 5.04 -1.25 3.00
N THR A 231 4.99 -2.55 2.80
CA THR A 231 4.54 -3.19 1.56
C THR A 231 3.05 -2.95 1.29
N ALA A 232 2.20 -3.01 2.32
CA ALA A 232 0.78 -2.70 2.16
C ALA A 232 0.56 -1.22 1.80
N GLU A 233 1.32 -0.32 2.41
CA GLU A 233 1.26 1.12 2.10
C GLU A 233 1.76 1.40 0.67
N LEU A 234 2.86 0.78 0.24
CA LEU A 234 3.39 0.89 -1.13
C LEU A 234 2.41 0.32 -2.17
N ARG A 235 1.76 -0.82 -1.90
CA ARG A 235 0.71 -1.37 -2.77
C ARG A 235 -0.46 -0.39 -2.91
N ALA A 236 -0.88 0.25 -1.82
CA ALA A 236 -1.93 1.27 -1.85
C ALA A 236 -1.50 2.49 -2.70
N ALA A 237 -0.26 2.95 -2.54
CA ALA A 237 0.30 4.07 -3.30
C ALA A 237 0.36 3.78 -4.81
N VAL A 238 0.80 2.57 -5.19
CA VAL A 238 0.82 2.15 -6.60
C VAL A 238 -0.61 2.08 -7.18
N ARG A 239 -1.60 1.59 -6.41
CA ARG A 239 -3.01 1.57 -6.82
C ARG A 239 -3.56 2.97 -7.05
N GLU A 240 -3.31 3.89 -6.12
CA GLU A 240 -3.76 5.29 -6.25
C GLU A 240 -3.16 5.93 -7.50
N ARG A 241 -1.85 5.76 -7.71
CA ARG A 241 -1.16 6.30 -8.89
C ARG A 241 -1.65 5.69 -10.21
N ALA A 242 -2.01 4.41 -10.21
CA ALA A 242 -2.63 3.78 -11.36
C ALA A 242 -4.00 4.39 -11.69
N ARG A 243 -4.83 4.69 -10.67
CA ARG A 243 -6.12 5.37 -10.85
C ARG A 243 -5.96 6.80 -11.37
N ASP A 244 -5.03 7.58 -10.80
CA ASP A 244 -4.76 8.95 -11.22
C ASP A 244 -4.33 9.00 -12.71
N ARG A 245 -3.48 8.06 -13.16
CA ARG A 245 -3.10 7.97 -14.58
C ARG A 245 -4.26 7.60 -15.50
N SER A 246 -5.11 6.66 -15.08
CA SER A 246 -6.30 6.27 -15.85
C SER A 246 -7.29 7.44 -15.96
N ALA A 247 -7.49 8.20 -14.88
CA ALA A 247 -8.33 9.40 -14.88
C ALA A 247 -7.74 10.50 -15.80
N GLY A 248 -6.43 10.77 -15.74
CA GLY A 248 -5.78 11.76 -16.60
C GLY A 248 -5.89 11.44 -18.09
N ARG A 249 -5.84 10.16 -18.47
CA ARG A 249 -6.07 9.71 -19.86
C ARG A 249 -7.51 9.93 -20.32
N ALA A 250 -8.50 9.67 -19.46
CA ALA A 250 -9.91 9.90 -19.78
C ALA A 250 -10.23 11.38 -20.02
N HIS A 251 -9.47 12.30 -19.42
CA HIS A 251 -9.62 13.75 -19.59
C HIS A 251 -8.75 14.34 -20.70
N GLY A 252 -8.12 13.51 -21.55
CA GLY A 252 -7.37 13.99 -22.72
C GLY A 252 -6.08 14.78 -22.41
N LEU A 253 -5.61 14.75 -21.15
CA LEU A 253 -4.48 15.57 -20.66
C LEU A 253 -3.13 14.82 -20.65
N GLY A 254 -2.86 13.90 -21.59
CA GLY A 254 -1.58 13.19 -21.56
C GLY A 254 -1.12 12.54 -22.87
N ASP A 255 -0.07 13.10 -23.45
CA ASP A 255 0.86 12.47 -24.41
C ASP A 255 1.95 11.65 -23.66
N GLY A 256 1.57 11.01 -22.56
CA GLY A 256 2.47 10.28 -21.67
C GLY A 256 2.73 8.85 -22.13
N PRO A 257 3.87 8.23 -21.73
CA PRO A 257 4.33 6.97 -22.31
C PRO A 257 3.28 5.85 -22.30
N SER A 258 3.34 5.03 -23.35
CA SER A 258 2.49 3.87 -23.65
C SER A 258 2.24 2.95 -22.44
N PRO A 259 1.16 2.13 -22.44
CA PRO A 259 0.75 1.25 -21.32
C PRO A 259 1.71 0.08 -21.00
N GLY A 260 3.04 0.29 -21.10
CA GLY A 260 4.03 -0.78 -21.07
C GLY A 260 4.68 -1.05 -19.70
N ARG A 261 5.02 -0.06 -18.89
CA ARG A 261 5.79 -0.31 -17.64
C ARG A 261 5.49 0.75 -16.58
N GLY A 262 4.51 0.46 -15.73
CA GLY A 262 4.27 1.23 -14.51
C GLY A 262 5.42 1.11 -13.51
N VAL A 263 5.39 1.94 -12.46
CA VAL A 263 6.34 1.85 -11.33
C VAL A 263 6.32 0.44 -10.75
N ARG A 264 7.49 -0.17 -10.57
CA ARG A 264 7.66 -1.45 -9.88
C ARG A 264 8.56 -1.28 -8.67
N VAL A 265 8.29 -2.05 -7.63
CA VAL A 265 8.83 -1.88 -6.29
C VAL A 265 9.22 -3.22 -5.70
N GLY A 266 10.47 -3.37 -5.29
CA GLY A 266 10.95 -4.48 -4.47
C GLY A 266 11.24 -4.00 -3.05
N VAL A 267 10.72 -4.69 -2.04
CA VAL A 267 10.90 -4.34 -0.63
C VAL A 267 11.83 -5.37 0.02
N GLY A 268 12.90 -4.90 0.66
CA GLY A 268 13.81 -5.72 1.44
C GLY A 268 13.30 -5.99 2.85
N GLY A 269 13.90 -6.99 3.50
CA GLY A 269 13.66 -7.31 4.91
C GLY A 269 14.09 -6.18 5.84
N ALA A 270 13.55 -6.15 7.05
CA ALA A 270 14.03 -5.27 8.11
C ALA A 270 15.38 -5.79 8.62
N THR A 271 16.39 -4.94 8.62
CA THR A 271 17.74 -5.28 9.08
C THR A 271 18.25 -4.26 10.09
N ASP A 272 19.32 -4.61 10.78
CA ASP A 272 20.18 -3.60 11.39
C ASP A 272 20.60 -2.58 10.31
N PRO A 273 20.62 -1.26 10.60
CA PRO A 273 21.04 -0.25 9.64
C PRO A 273 22.44 -0.44 9.07
N LEU A 274 23.36 -1.06 9.81
CA LEU A 274 24.70 -1.37 9.34
C LEU A 274 24.71 -2.53 8.34
N ASP A 275 23.65 -3.33 8.30
CA ASP A 275 23.40 -4.42 7.36
C ASP A 275 22.48 -4.00 6.18
N ALA A 276 22.32 -2.70 5.94
CA ALA A 276 21.49 -2.16 4.86
C ALA A 276 21.80 -2.77 3.47
N CYS A 277 23.05 -3.19 3.23
CA CYS A 277 23.43 -3.91 2.01
C CYS A 277 22.64 -5.21 1.81
N ALA A 278 22.35 -5.95 2.89
CA ALA A 278 21.53 -7.16 2.84
C ALA A 278 20.09 -6.83 2.44
N SER A 279 19.47 -5.84 3.09
CA SER A 279 18.13 -5.35 2.75
C SER A 279 18.07 -4.84 1.30
N TRP A 280 19.12 -4.17 0.82
CA TRP A 280 19.20 -3.72 -0.57
C TRP A 280 19.29 -4.87 -1.58
N ARG A 281 20.12 -5.87 -1.30
CA ARG A 281 20.19 -7.09 -2.14
C ARG A 281 18.85 -7.80 -2.19
N GLN A 282 18.18 -7.93 -1.05
CA GLN A 282 16.83 -8.50 -0.94
C GLN A 282 15.79 -7.70 -1.73
N ALA A 283 15.80 -6.37 -1.63
CA ALA A 283 14.91 -5.48 -2.37
C ALA A 283 15.10 -5.61 -3.89
N ARG A 284 16.36 -5.67 -4.35
CA ARG A 284 16.69 -5.91 -5.77
C ARG A 284 16.25 -7.29 -6.24
N ALA A 285 16.40 -8.32 -5.41
CA ALA A 285 15.92 -9.66 -5.72
C ALA A 285 14.39 -9.68 -5.81
N ALA A 286 13.68 -9.13 -4.81
CA ALA A 286 12.22 -9.01 -4.78
C ALA A 286 11.70 -8.24 -6.00
N LEU A 287 12.35 -7.14 -6.40
CA LEU A 287 11.98 -6.35 -7.57
C LEU A 287 11.92 -7.20 -8.85
N ARG A 288 12.76 -8.24 -8.99
CA ARG A 288 12.77 -9.12 -10.17
C ARG A 288 11.54 -10.04 -10.25
N PHE A 289 10.81 -10.23 -9.14
CA PHE A 289 9.55 -10.97 -9.12
C PHE A 289 8.32 -10.11 -9.46
N THR A 290 8.50 -8.81 -9.65
CA THR A 290 7.42 -7.89 -10.05
C THR A 290 7.11 -7.97 -11.53
N ALA A 291 5.86 -7.68 -11.91
CA ALA A 291 5.45 -7.56 -13.31
C ALA A 291 4.76 -6.21 -13.57
N PRO A 292 4.90 -5.65 -14.79
CA PRO A 292 4.06 -4.55 -15.22
C PRO A 292 2.61 -5.04 -15.41
N GLY A 293 1.63 -4.23 -15.04
CA GLY A 293 0.22 -4.55 -15.24
C GLY A 293 -0.63 -4.14 -14.05
N THR A 294 -0.80 -5.05 -13.08
CA THR A 294 -1.63 -4.79 -11.90
C THR A 294 -0.81 -4.21 -10.75
N PRO A 295 -1.41 -3.36 -9.90
CA PRO A 295 -0.75 -2.86 -8.69
C PRO A 295 -0.29 -3.98 -7.74
N GLU A 296 -0.99 -5.11 -7.71
CA GLU A 296 -0.66 -6.28 -6.90
C GLU A 296 0.64 -6.95 -7.36
N GLU A 297 0.94 -6.92 -8.66
CA GLU A 297 2.16 -7.51 -9.22
C GLU A 297 3.31 -6.52 -9.32
N ALA A 298 3.03 -5.22 -9.16
CA ALA A 298 4.01 -4.15 -9.19
C ALA A 298 4.85 -4.06 -7.90
N VAL A 299 4.40 -4.65 -6.79
CA VAL A 299 5.09 -4.60 -5.49
C VAL A 299 5.35 -6.01 -4.96
N ALA A 300 6.62 -6.35 -4.77
CA ALA A 300 7.05 -7.61 -4.17
C ALA A 300 7.86 -7.34 -2.89
N ASP A 301 7.57 -8.10 -1.84
CA ASP A 301 8.27 -8.04 -0.57
C ASP A 301 9.09 -9.32 -0.39
N HIS A 302 10.38 -9.16 -0.05
CA HIS A 302 11.29 -10.27 0.16
C HIS A 302 10.82 -11.22 1.27
N ASP A 303 10.31 -10.70 2.39
CA ASP A 303 9.85 -11.50 3.52
C ASP A 303 8.57 -12.27 3.15
N GLU A 304 7.68 -11.66 2.36
CA GLU A 304 6.48 -12.34 1.84
C GLU A 304 6.78 -13.39 0.76
N LEU A 305 7.89 -13.24 -0.01
CA LEU A 305 8.32 -14.23 -0.99
C LEU A 305 8.86 -15.52 -0.33
N GLY A 306 9.44 -15.39 0.87
CA GLY A 306 9.98 -16.51 1.63
C GLY A 306 10.94 -17.38 0.79
N PRO A 307 10.82 -18.72 0.83
CA PRO A 307 11.72 -19.62 0.08
C PRO A 307 11.72 -19.42 -1.45
N VAL A 308 10.67 -18.83 -2.02
CA VAL A 308 10.59 -18.57 -3.46
C VAL A 308 11.65 -17.54 -3.90
N ALA A 309 12.10 -16.66 -3.00
CA ALA A 309 13.15 -15.69 -3.28
C ALA A 309 14.46 -16.36 -3.78
N LEU A 310 14.74 -17.60 -3.37
CA LEU A 310 15.90 -18.39 -3.80
C LEU A 310 15.91 -18.67 -5.31
N LEU A 311 14.76 -18.58 -6.00
CA LEU A 311 14.72 -18.68 -7.45
C LEU A 311 15.53 -17.57 -8.13
N ALA A 312 15.69 -16.41 -7.49
CA ALA A 312 16.46 -15.29 -8.03
C ALA A 312 17.96 -15.60 -8.16
N ASP A 313 18.47 -16.56 -7.37
CA ASP A 313 19.87 -17.00 -7.38
C ASP A 313 20.13 -18.06 -8.47
N ILE A 314 19.07 -18.64 -9.05
CA ILE A 314 19.18 -19.63 -10.12
C ILE A 314 19.57 -18.91 -11.42
N PRO A 315 20.62 -19.36 -12.14
CA PRO A 315 21.01 -18.77 -13.42
C PRO A 315 19.86 -18.73 -14.43
N VAL A 316 19.69 -17.59 -15.10
CA VAL A 316 18.61 -17.36 -16.08
C VAL A 316 18.61 -18.41 -17.19
N THR A 317 19.79 -18.88 -17.62
CA THR A 317 19.93 -19.96 -18.62
C THR A 317 19.30 -21.28 -18.15
N ARG A 318 19.46 -21.62 -16.86
CA ARG A 318 18.87 -22.81 -16.25
C ARG A 318 17.35 -22.69 -16.11
N LEU A 319 16.85 -21.49 -15.76
CA LEU A 319 15.42 -21.20 -15.72
C LEU A 319 14.79 -21.34 -17.12
N ARG A 320 15.42 -20.77 -18.15
CA ARG A 320 14.98 -20.89 -19.56
C ARG A 320 14.95 -22.34 -20.06
N GLY A 321 15.81 -23.22 -19.53
CA GLY A 321 15.85 -24.63 -19.92
C GLY A 321 14.64 -25.45 -19.44
N GLN A 322 13.95 -25.01 -18.38
CA GLN A 322 12.83 -25.75 -17.79
C GLN A 322 11.65 -25.86 -18.77
N ALA A 323 11.10 -27.07 -18.92
CA ALA A 323 10.03 -27.34 -19.88
C ALA A 323 8.76 -26.51 -19.61
N ASP A 324 8.42 -26.32 -18.33
CA ASP A 324 7.27 -25.51 -17.89
C ASP A 324 7.44 -24.03 -18.26
N VAL A 325 8.65 -23.50 -18.07
CA VAL A 325 8.98 -22.10 -18.40
C VAL A 325 8.99 -21.89 -19.91
N ARG A 326 9.52 -22.84 -20.69
CA ARG A 326 9.50 -22.77 -22.16
C ARG A 326 8.07 -22.75 -22.71
N ARG A 327 7.21 -23.66 -22.26
CA ARG A 327 5.79 -23.70 -22.65
C ARG A 327 5.06 -22.41 -22.32
N LEU A 328 5.27 -21.89 -21.11
CA LEU A 328 4.65 -20.62 -20.70
C LEU A 328 5.20 -19.42 -21.50
N ALA A 329 6.50 -19.40 -21.80
CA ALA A 329 7.12 -18.36 -22.62
C ALA A 329 6.65 -18.41 -24.08
N GLU A 330 6.39 -19.60 -24.63
CA GLU A 330 5.80 -19.79 -25.95
C GLU A 330 4.36 -19.26 -26.00
N LEU A 331 3.57 -19.54 -24.96
CA LEU A 331 2.23 -18.95 -24.79
C LEU A 331 2.26 -17.44 -24.67
N ALA A 332 3.20 -16.90 -23.90
CA ALA A 332 3.41 -15.46 -23.74
C ALA A 332 3.73 -14.78 -25.09
N ARG A 333 4.45 -15.49 -25.97
CA ARG A 333 4.81 -15.05 -27.33
C ARG A 333 3.74 -15.37 -28.40
N GLY A 334 2.60 -15.96 -28.02
CA GLY A 334 1.63 -16.63 -28.89
C GLY A 334 1.24 -15.97 -30.23
N ALA A 335 0.85 -16.83 -31.16
CA ALA A 335 0.73 -16.64 -32.62
C ALA A 335 -0.33 -15.61 -33.07
N GLY A 336 0.07 -14.35 -33.17
CA GLY A 336 -0.68 -13.30 -33.85
C GLY A 336 -0.03 -11.96 -33.55
N GLY A 337 0.28 -11.15 -34.57
CA GLY A 337 1.06 -9.92 -34.48
C GLY A 337 0.49 -8.77 -33.62
N GLY A 338 -0.37 -9.06 -32.63
CA GLY A 338 -0.83 -8.12 -31.61
C GLY A 338 -0.35 -8.56 -30.22
N GLY A 339 0.71 -7.95 -29.71
CA GLY A 339 1.40 -8.30 -28.46
C GLY A 339 0.60 -8.22 -27.15
N GLY A 340 -0.72 -8.03 -27.19
CA GLY A 340 -1.59 -7.96 -26.00
C GLY A 340 -2.12 -9.32 -25.52
N GLN A 341 -2.32 -10.28 -26.41
CA GLN A 341 -3.07 -11.51 -26.07
C GLN A 341 -2.30 -12.44 -25.12
N GLY A 342 -0.97 -12.59 -25.31
CA GLY A 342 -0.12 -13.37 -24.41
C GLY A 342 -0.03 -12.76 -23.00
N ALA A 343 0.12 -11.44 -22.91
CA ALA A 343 0.15 -10.72 -21.63
C ALA A 343 -1.17 -10.89 -20.85
N ASP A 344 -2.30 -10.86 -21.56
CA ASP A 344 -3.63 -11.09 -20.99
C ASP A 344 -3.82 -12.48 -20.39
N LEU A 345 -3.23 -13.51 -21.00
CA LEU A 345 -3.22 -14.88 -20.49
C LEU A 345 -2.38 -15.00 -19.22
N LEU A 346 -1.18 -14.40 -19.23
CA LEU A 346 -0.29 -14.39 -18.06
C LEU A 346 -0.91 -13.64 -16.88
N ALA A 347 -1.57 -12.50 -17.14
CA ALA A 347 -2.28 -11.75 -16.11
C ALA A 347 -3.43 -12.55 -15.48
N ALA A 348 -4.21 -13.26 -16.31
CA ALA A 348 -5.26 -14.16 -15.82
C ALA A 348 -4.70 -15.31 -14.97
N LEU A 349 -3.62 -15.96 -15.44
CA LEU A 349 -2.95 -17.04 -14.72
C LEU A 349 -2.41 -16.54 -13.37
N ALA A 350 -1.70 -15.41 -13.36
CA ALA A 350 -1.11 -14.85 -12.15
C ALA A 350 -2.19 -14.44 -11.13
N ALA A 351 -3.28 -13.81 -11.57
CA ALA A 351 -4.42 -13.48 -10.71
C ALA A 351 -5.06 -14.74 -10.11
N PHE A 352 -5.22 -15.80 -10.91
CA PHE A 352 -5.76 -17.07 -10.43
C PHE A 352 -4.81 -17.80 -9.46
N CYS A 353 -3.51 -17.86 -9.74
CA CYS A 353 -2.51 -18.46 -8.85
C CYS A 353 -2.46 -17.77 -7.48
N ARG A 354 -2.70 -16.45 -7.42
CA ARG A 354 -2.77 -15.70 -6.14
C ARG A 354 -4.07 -15.97 -5.36
N THR A 355 -5.21 -15.96 -6.05
CA THR A 355 -6.52 -15.95 -5.39
C THR A 355 -7.14 -17.34 -5.23
N GLY A 356 -6.73 -18.29 -6.06
CA GLY A 356 -7.37 -19.61 -6.18
C GLY A 356 -8.82 -19.56 -6.66
N SER A 357 -9.34 -18.39 -7.07
CA SER A 357 -10.75 -18.16 -7.36
C SER A 357 -10.93 -17.36 -8.64
N LEU A 358 -11.74 -17.89 -9.57
CA LEU A 358 -12.10 -17.19 -10.81
C LEU A 358 -12.77 -15.85 -10.55
N ARG A 359 -13.64 -15.77 -9.54
CA ARG A 359 -14.38 -14.55 -9.21
C ARG A 359 -13.47 -13.47 -8.67
N GLN A 360 -12.55 -13.83 -7.77
CA GLN A 360 -11.60 -12.86 -7.21
C GLN A 360 -10.55 -12.44 -8.25
N ALA A 361 -10.05 -13.37 -9.07
CA ALA A 361 -9.17 -13.06 -10.19
C ALA A 361 -9.84 -12.09 -11.18
N ALA A 362 -11.10 -12.34 -11.53
CA ALA A 362 -11.88 -11.49 -12.42
C ALA A 362 -12.12 -10.08 -11.84
N ALA A 363 -12.46 -10.00 -10.55
CA ALA A 363 -12.61 -8.72 -9.85
C ALA A 363 -11.30 -7.90 -9.85
N GLY A 364 -10.16 -8.55 -9.60
CA GLY A 364 -8.85 -7.89 -9.60
C GLY A 364 -8.37 -7.45 -10.99
N LEU A 365 -8.85 -8.09 -12.06
CA LEU A 365 -8.54 -7.73 -13.44
C LEU A 365 -9.61 -6.81 -14.07
N HIS A 366 -10.69 -6.49 -13.35
CA HIS A 366 -11.86 -5.79 -13.89
C HIS A 366 -12.46 -6.48 -15.12
N LEU A 367 -12.50 -7.82 -15.09
CA LEU A 367 -13.06 -8.66 -16.16
C LEU A 367 -14.28 -9.43 -15.66
N HIS A 368 -15.05 -9.97 -16.61
CA HIS A 368 -16.06 -10.96 -16.28
C HIS A 368 -15.39 -12.33 -15.98
N HIS A 369 -15.97 -13.09 -15.06
CA HIS A 369 -15.42 -14.40 -14.65
C HIS A 369 -15.33 -15.40 -15.81
N SER A 370 -16.25 -15.33 -16.79
CA SER A 370 -16.18 -16.16 -18.00
C SER A 370 -14.97 -15.84 -18.87
N SER A 371 -14.56 -14.56 -18.96
CA SER A 371 -13.38 -14.14 -19.70
C SER A 371 -12.09 -14.68 -19.06
N VAL A 372 -12.01 -14.66 -17.72
CA VAL A 372 -10.90 -15.27 -16.99
C VAL A 372 -10.89 -16.78 -17.20
N ALA A 373 -12.04 -17.45 -17.10
CA ALA A 373 -12.14 -18.89 -17.34
C ALA A 373 -11.68 -19.28 -18.75
N ALA A 374 -12.09 -18.54 -19.78
CA ALA A 374 -11.66 -18.78 -21.16
C ALA A 374 -10.14 -18.60 -21.35
N ARG A 375 -9.56 -17.57 -20.74
CA ARG A 375 -8.10 -17.34 -20.74
C ARG A 375 -7.35 -18.49 -20.05
N LEU A 376 -7.82 -18.93 -18.89
CA LEU A 376 -7.20 -20.06 -18.17
C LEU A 376 -7.34 -21.38 -18.95
N ALA A 377 -8.47 -21.63 -19.60
CA ALA A 377 -8.63 -22.81 -20.46
C ALA A 377 -7.63 -22.83 -21.62
N HIS A 378 -7.30 -21.66 -22.18
CA HIS A 378 -6.24 -21.54 -23.19
C HIS A 378 -4.85 -21.85 -22.61
N VAL A 379 -4.56 -21.38 -21.39
CA VAL A 379 -3.33 -21.71 -20.67
C VAL A 379 -3.22 -23.21 -20.40
N GLU A 380 -4.29 -23.84 -19.90
CA GLU A 380 -4.34 -25.29 -19.66
C GLU A 380 -4.09 -26.08 -20.95
N LYS A 381 -4.69 -25.66 -22.08
CA LYS A 381 -4.47 -26.29 -23.38
C LYS A 381 -3.03 -26.17 -23.88
N GLY A 382 -2.41 -25.00 -23.72
CA GLY A 382 -1.04 -24.76 -24.21
C GLY A 382 0.06 -25.31 -23.31
N THR A 383 -0.20 -25.44 -22.01
CA THR A 383 0.78 -25.97 -21.04
C THR A 383 0.58 -27.45 -20.72
N GLY A 384 -0.65 -27.95 -20.85
CA GLY A 384 -1.06 -29.28 -20.38
C GLY A 384 -1.32 -29.35 -18.88
N TRP A 385 -1.29 -28.22 -18.16
CA TRP A 385 -1.62 -28.18 -16.73
C TRP A 385 -3.13 -28.32 -16.48
N ARG A 386 -3.47 -28.81 -15.29
CA ARG A 386 -4.82 -28.74 -14.72
C ARG A 386 -4.79 -27.78 -13.53
N LEU A 387 -5.21 -26.53 -13.71
CA LEU A 387 -5.06 -25.48 -12.69
C LEU A 387 -5.95 -25.68 -11.45
N ARG A 388 -6.91 -26.61 -11.53
CA ARG A 388 -7.66 -27.09 -10.35
C ARG A 388 -6.84 -28.04 -9.48
N ASP A 389 -5.84 -28.70 -10.04
CA ASP A 389 -4.89 -29.51 -9.29
C ASP A 389 -3.89 -28.61 -8.55
N PRO A 390 -3.71 -28.77 -7.22
CA PRO A 390 -2.81 -27.94 -6.45
C PRO A 390 -1.35 -27.99 -6.90
N GLN A 391 -0.87 -29.14 -7.37
CA GLN A 391 0.51 -29.34 -7.79
C GLN A 391 0.79 -28.65 -9.12
N ASP A 392 -0.10 -28.81 -10.10
CA ASP A 392 0.01 -28.10 -11.38
C ASP A 392 -0.12 -26.59 -11.21
N ARG A 393 -1.03 -26.13 -10.32
CA ARG A 393 -1.13 -24.70 -10.00
C ARG A 393 0.13 -24.16 -9.33
N PHE A 394 0.77 -24.93 -8.46
CA PHE A 394 2.05 -24.56 -7.85
C PHE A 394 3.15 -24.45 -8.90
N ARG A 395 3.27 -25.43 -9.81
CA ARG A 395 4.20 -25.38 -10.95
C ARG A 395 3.96 -24.17 -11.85
N ALA A 396 2.70 -23.85 -12.14
CA ALA A 396 2.32 -22.67 -12.90
C ALA A 396 2.79 -21.37 -12.22
N HIS A 397 2.65 -21.30 -10.89
CA HIS A 397 3.12 -20.15 -10.10
C HIS A 397 4.65 -20.01 -10.16
N LEU A 398 5.40 -21.12 -10.00
CA LEU A 398 6.86 -21.10 -10.13
C LEU A 398 7.31 -20.71 -11.56
N ALA A 399 6.61 -21.19 -12.59
CA ALA A 399 6.92 -20.85 -13.97
C ALA A 399 6.69 -19.35 -14.26
N LEU A 400 5.64 -18.74 -13.70
CA LEU A 400 5.42 -17.29 -13.76
C LEU A 400 6.58 -16.52 -13.13
N TYR A 401 7.04 -16.93 -11.94
CA TYR A 401 8.18 -16.29 -11.29
C TYR A 401 9.46 -16.43 -12.11
N ALA A 402 9.74 -17.63 -12.63
CA ALA A 402 10.89 -17.85 -13.50
C ALA A 402 10.84 -16.96 -14.75
N LEU A 403 9.68 -16.78 -15.37
CA LEU A 403 9.53 -15.89 -16.53
C LEU A 403 9.85 -14.43 -16.19
N ARG A 404 9.35 -13.92 -15.05
CA ARG A 404 9.67 -12.55 -14.58
C ARG A 404 11.16 -12.36 -14.28
N LEU A 405 11.80 -13.37 -13.68
CA LEU A 405 13.25 -13.36 -13.42
C LEU A 405 14.07 -13.36 -14.72
N ILE A 406 13.55 -13.98 -15.79
CA ILE A 406 14.16 -13.97 -17.12
C ILE A 406 14.04 -12.59 -17.78
N ASP A 407 12.84 -11.98 -17.73
CA ASP A 407 12.55 -10.69 -18.39
C ASP A 407 13.23 -9.50 -17.72
N THR A 408 13.55 -9.61 -16.42
CA THR A 408 14.30 -8.58 -15.68
C THR A 408 15.80 -8.75 -15.76
N GLY A 409 16.28 -9.97 -16.03
CA GLY A 409 17.70 -10.26 -16.24
C GLY A 409 18.25 -9.65 -17.54
N THR A 410 17.41 -9.46 -18.56
CA THR A 410 17.80 -8.80 -19.82
C THR A 410 17.96 -7.28 -19.66
N ASP A 411 17.25 -6.64 -18.73
CA ASP A 411 17.36 -5.19 -18.49
C ASP A 411 18.62 -4.80 -17.70
N THR A 412 19.28 -5.75 -17.03
CA THR A 412 20.44 -5.49 -16.15
C THR A 412 21.77 -5.91 -16.79
N GLY A 413 21.74 -6.65 -17.90
CA GLY A 413 22.89 -7.38 -18.47
C GLY A 413 23.81 -6.59 -19.41
N ASP A 414 23.39 -5.45 -19.95
CA ASP A 414 24.16 -4.75 -21.01
C ASP A 414 24.94 -3.52 -20.52
N ALA A 415 24.95 -3.22 -19.22
CA ALA A 415 25.62 -2.03 -18.68
C ALA A 415 26.92 -2.29 -17.90
N VAL A 416 27.35 -3.55 -17.75
CA VAL A 416 28.59 -3.91 -17.04
C VAL A 416 29.34 -4.99 -17.82
N GLY A 417 30.08 -4.62 -18.86
CA GLY A 417 30.88 -5.60 -19.59
C GLY A 417 31.42 -5.20 -20.96
N ALA A 418 32.04 -4.02 -21.10
CA ALA A 418 32.95 -3.75 -22.22
C ALA A 418 34.10 -2.86 -21.73
N GLY A 419 34.98 -3.47 -20.94
CA GLY A 419 36.19 -2.87 -20.40
C GLY A 419 37.32 -3.89 -20.31
N THR A 420 37.46 -4.75 -21.31
CA THR A 420 38.74 -5.43 -21.58
C THR A 420 39.45 -4.64 -22.67
N GLY A 421 40.15 -3.60 -22.23
CA GLY A 421 41.11 -2.85 -23.02
C GLY A 421 42.51 -3.32 -22.65
N THR A 422 43.10 -4.04 -23.59
CA THR A 422 44.50 -4.47 -23.70
C THR A 422 45.48 -3.38 -23.30
N GLY A 423 46.51 -3.75 -22.53
CA GLY A 423 47.67 -2.93 -22.20
C GLY A 423 48.72 -3.79 -21.52
#